data_AF-A0A430VBE4-F1
#
_entry.id   AF-A0A430VBE4-F1
#
_cell.length_a   1.000
_cell.length_b   1.000
_cell.length_c   1.000
_cell.angle_alpha   90.00
_cell.angle_beta   90.00
_cell.angle_gamma   90.00
#
_symmetry.space_group_name_H-M   'P 1'
#
loop_
_entity.id
_entity.type
_entity.pdbx_description
1 polymer ?
#
loop_
_entity_poly.entity_id
_entity_poly.type
_entity_poly.pdbx_seq_one_letter_code
_entity_poly.pdbx_strand_id
1 'polypeptide(L)'
;MSQAWFSRYAWGVLVWNILVALWGAYVRATGSGAGCGAHWPTCNGEIIPRSPQVETFIEFTHRATSGLAFLLVLLFFLFALRAFPKGHPVRFGAGLSLLFMVTESLVGASLVLFGWTAQNASAARAVVQMVHLANTYFLLAALALTAWWASGGAPLRLRGQGAVGAALLLGLIALLFLGMSGAVTALGDLLFPVRNTLEALERSLTPGEHFLVRLRVLHPLIAVSVGLYVVFAGYLVAHLRPSSHTRRFAHALAYLYGVQLLVGLVNVWLKAPVWMQILHLLLAYAVWLLFILLSAAALVQGAR
;
A
#
# COMPACT_ATOMS: atom_id res chain seq x y z
N MET A 1 -19.76 5.39 23.67
CA MET A 1 -18.37 5.07 23.22
C MET A 1 -17.61 6.38 23.10
N SER A 2 -16.47 6.54 23.76
CA SER A 2 -15.73 7.81 23.72
C SER A 2 -14.97 7.97 22.39
N GLN A 3 -14.82 9.20 21.94
CA GLN A 3 -14.04 9.52 20.75
C GLN A 3 -12.57 9.07 20.87
N ALA A 4 -11.99 9.20 22.07
CA ALA A 4 -10.62 8.75 22.36
C ALA A 4 -10.46 7.23 22.19
N TRP A 5 -11.44 6.42 22.63
CA TRP A 5 -11.41 4.98 22.42
C TRP A 5 -11.47 4.64 20.93
N PHE A 6 -12.39 5.26 20.18
CA PHE A 6 -12.54 4.97 18.76
C PHE A 6 -11.29 5.36 17.96
N SER A 7 -10.66 6.50 18.27
CA SER A 7 -9.39 6.91 17.66
C SER A 7 -8.29 5.86 17.87
N ARG A 8 -8.10 5.37 19.10
CA ARG A 8 -7.11 4.32 19.39
C ARG A 8 -7.39 3.04 18.62
N TYR A 9 -8.66 2.64 18.57
CA TYR A 9 -9.10 1.49 17.78
C TYR A 9 -8.82 1.69 16.29
N ALA A 10 -9.11 2.87 15.73
CA ALA A 10 -8.87 3.21 14.33
C ALA A 10 -7.38 3.07 13.94
N TRP A 11 -6.47 3.61 14.77
CA TRP A 11 -5.03 3.46 14.58
C TRP A 11 -4.58 2.01 14.70
N GLY A 12 -5.15 1.24 15.64
CA GLY A 12 -4.90 -0.20 15.76
C GLY A 12 -5.33 -0.99 14.53
N VAL A 13 -6.50 -0.70 13.96
CA VAL A 13 -6.97 -1.33 12.71
C VAL A 13 -6.06 -0.98 11.54
N LEU A 14 -5.60 0.26 11.42
CA LEU A 14 -4.62 0.66 10.40
C LEU A 14 -3.32 -0.16 10.52
N VAL A 15 -2.74 -0.23 11.73
CA VAL A 15 -1.51 -0.99 11.99
C VAL A 15 -1.69 -2.46 11.65
N TRP A 16 -2.80 -3.07 12.08
CA TRP A 16 -3.11 -4.46 11.74
C TRP A 16 -3.14 -4.70 10.22
N ASN A 17 -3.82 -3.82 9.47
CA ASN A 17 -3.89 -3.92 8.01
C ASN A 17 -2.53 -3.75 7.35
N ILE A 18 -1.65 -2.89 7.88
CA ILE A 18 -0.25 -2.79 7.40
C ILE A 18 0.47 -4.12 7.61
N LEU A 19 0.37 -4.73 8.79
CA LEU A 19 1.02 -6.01 9.08
C LEU A 19 0.51 -7.14 8.16
N VAL A 20 -0.80 -7.20 7.93
CA VAL A 20 -1.40 -8.17 7.00
C VAL A 20 -0.92 -7.96 5.57
N ALA A 21 -0.85 -6.71 5.11
CA ALA A 21 -0.36 -6.40 3.76
C ALA A 21 1.12 -6.78 3.59
N LEU A 22 1.96 -6.53 4.61
CA LEU A 22 3.36 -6.98 4.62
C LEU A 22 3.47 -8.50 4.61
N TRP A 23 2.62 -9.21 5.35
CA TRP A 23 2.57 -10.67 5.31
C TRP A 23 2.13 -11.18 3.92
N GLY A 24 1.20 -10.50 3.25
CA GLY A 24 0.84 -10.81 1.87
C GLY A 24 2.00 -10.62 0.89
N ALA A 25 2.84 -9.59 1.09
CA ALA A 25 4.07 -9.43 0.32
C ALA A 25 5.10 -10.52 0.63
N TYR A 26 5.16 -11.01 1.87
CA TYR A 26 5.99 -12.15 2.27
C TYR A 26 5.54 -13.42 1.54
N VAL A 27 4.24 -13.74 1.52
CA VAL A 27 3.67 -14.88 0.78
C VAL A 27 4.09 -14.85 -0.70
N ARG A 28 4.05 -13.67 -1.34
CA ARG A 28 4.54 -13.51 -2.71
C ARG A 28 6.05 -13.78 -2.79
N ALA A 29 6.83 -13.09 -1.97
CA ALA A 29 8.29 -13.10 -2.05
C ALA A 29 8.91 -14.48 -1.73
N THR A 30 8.22 -15.34 -0.98
CA THR A 30 8.61 -16.73 -0.73
C THR A 30 8.07 -17.72 -1.77
N GLY A 31 7.28 -17.25 -2.75
CA GLY A 31 6.63 -18.12 -3.74
C GLY A 31 5.46 -18.93 -3.18
N SER A 32 5.03 -18.68 -1.94
CA SER A 32 4.04 -19.48 -1.22
C SER A 32 2.58 -19.19 -1.59
N GLY A 33 2.32 -18.29 -2.55
CA GLY A 33 0.94 -17.89 -2.93
C GLY A 33 0.07 -18.99 -3.57
N ALA A 34 0.57 -20.22 -3.71
CA ALA A 34 -0.19 -21.38 -4.16
C ALA A 34 -0.18 -22.53 -3.12
N GLY A 35 0.28 -22.29 -1.89
CA GLY A 35 0.35 -23.29 -0.83
C GLY A 35 -1.00 -23.88 -0.42
N CYS A 36 -2.11 -23.16 -0.66
CA CYS A 36 -3.48 -23.62 -0.42
C CYS A 36 -4.22 -24.09 -1.69
N GLY A 37 -3.51 -24.19 -2.83
CA GLY A 37 -4.09 -24.53 -4.13
C GLY A 37 -5.07 -23.46 -4.64
N ALA A 38 -5.90 -23.83 -5.62
CA ALA A 38 -6.94 -22.95 -6.18
C ALA A 38 -8.24 -22.94 -5.33
N HIS A 39 -8.12 -23.20 -4.03
CA HIS A 39 -9.25 -23.20 -3.10
C HIS A 39 -9.34 -21.85 -2.38
N TRP A 40 -10.55 -21.33 -2.24
CA TRP A 40 -10.86 -20.16 -1.43
C TRP A 40 -12.34 -20.19 -1.06
N PRO A 41 -12.75 -19.98 0.20
CA PRO A 41 -11.93 -19.56 1.34
C PRO A 41 -11.13 -20.70 2.01
N THR A 42 -11.43 -21.96 1.69
CA THR A 42 -10.72 -23.13 2.24
C THR A 42 -9.29 -23.24 1.69
N CYS A 43 -8.45 -24.02 2.36
CA CYS A 43 -7.06 -24.30 1.99
C CYS A 43 -6.92 -25.80 1.71
N ASN A 44 -6.75 -26.18 0.44
CA ASN A 44 -6.75 -27.59 0.00
C ASN A 44 -7.99 -28.39 0.45
N GLY A 45 -9.17 -27.75 0.46
CA GLY A 45 -10.43 -28.37 0.90
C GLY A 45 -10.65 -28.38 2.42
N GLU A 46 -9.67 -27.97 3.22
CA GLU A 46 -9.78 -27.89 4.68
C GLU A 46 -9.93 -26.44 5.18
N ILE A 47 -10.59 -26.25 6.32
CA ILE A 47 -10.69 -24.93 6.98
C ILE A 47 -9.43 -24.66 7.82
N ILE A 48 -8.89 -25.67 8.49
CA ILE A 48 -7.66 -25.60 9.27
C ILE A 48 -6.76 -26.77 8.82
N PRO A 49 -5.65 -26.50 8.12
CA PRO A 49 -4.73 -27.54 7.69
C PRO A 49 -4.12 -28.27 8.90
N ARG A 50 -4.21 -29.62 8.93
CA ARG A 50 -3.70 -30.41 10.07
C ARG A 50 -2.21 -30.72 10.00
N SER A 51 -1.65 -30.84 8.80
CA SER A 51 -0.22 -31.12 8.57
C SER A 51 0.30 -30.29 7.39
N PRO A 52 0.32 -28.95 7.49
CA PRO A 52 0.68 -28.09 6.38
C PRO A 52 2.18 -28.17 6.05
N GLN A 53 2.51 -28.13 4.76
CA GLN A 53 3.85 -27.74 4.32
C GLN A 53 4.09 -26.26 4.65
N VAL A 54 5.35 -25.82 4.61
CA VAL A 54 5.73 -24.45 5.01
C VAL A 54 4.97 -23.41 4.17
N GLU A 55 4.83 -23.63 2.87
CA GLU A 55 4.12 -22.76 1.94
C GLU A 55 2.62 -22.68 2.28
N THR A 56 2.00 -23.82 2.57
CA THR A 56 0.60 -23.90 3.02
C THR A 56 0.41 -23.13 4.33
N PHE A 57 1.34 -23.27 5.28
CA PHE A 57 1.29 -22.56 6.55
C PHE A 57 1.40 -21.04 6.36
N ILE A 58 2.32 -20.60 5.51
CA ILE A 58 2.52 -19.18 5.17
C ILE A 58 1.25 -18.58 4.54
N GLU A 59 0.68 -19.25 3.54
CA GLU A 59 -0.52 -18.76 2.86
C GLU A 59 -1.75 -18.82 3.77
N PHE A 60 -1.93 -19.90 4.52
CA PHE A 60 -3.03 -20.04 5.46
C PHE A 60 -3.00 -18.94 6.55
N THR A 61 -1.81 -18.65 7.09
CA THR A 61 -1.63 -17.55 8.07
C THR A 61 -2.04 -16.21 7.48
N HIS A 62 -1.73 -15.96 6.21
CA HIS A 62 -2.20 -14.77 5.52
C HIS A 62 -3.73 -14.73 5.44
N ARG A 63 -4.36 -15.81 5.01
CA ARG A 63 -5.84 -15.89 4.89
C ARG A 63 -6.54 -15.68 6.23
N ALA A 64 -6.04 -16.32 7.29
CA ALA A 64 -6.59 -16.19 8.63
C ALA A 64 -6.47 -14.76 9.18
N THR A 65 -5.29 -14.15 9.04
CA THR A 65 -5.06 -12.76 9.50
C THR A 65 -5.80 -11.72 8.66
N SER A 66 -5.98 -11.97 7.35
CA SER A 66 -6.86 -11.18 6.47
C SER A 66 -8.33 -11.32 6.85
N GLY A 67 -8.80 -12.52 7.20
CA GLY A 67 -10.15 -12.74 7.73
C GLY A 67 -10.39 -11.94 9.02
N LEU A 68 -9.41 -11.95 9.94
CA LEU A 68 -9.47 -11.09 11.13
C LEU A 68 -9.46 -9.60 10.78
N ALA A 69 -8.64 -9.17 9.80
CA ALA A 69 -8.63 -7.79 9.34
C ALA A 69 -9.99 -7.35 8.79
N PHE A 70 -10.67 -8.23 8.03
CA PHE A 70 -12.02 -7.98 7.54
C PHE A 70 -13.01 -7.75 8.69
N LEU A 71 -13.00 -8.64 9.70
CA LEU A 71 -13.87 -8.50 10.87
C LEU A 71 -13.57 -7.21 11.65
N LEU A 72 -12.30 -6.85 11.81
CA LEU A 72 -11.89 -5.60 12.44
C LEU A 72 -12.38 -4.38 11.65
N VAL A 73 -12.27 -4.37 10.32
CA VAL A 73 -12.78 -3.27 9.49
C VAL A 73 -14.31 -3.21 9.49
N LEU A 74 -14.99 -4.36 9.55
CA LEU A 74 -16.45 -4.41 9.70
C LEU A 74 -16.88 -3.81 11.04
N LEU A 75 -16.25 -4.22 12.15
CA LEU A 75 -16.52 -3.65 13.47
C LEU A 75 -16.19 -2.15 13.51
N PHE A 76 -15.10 -1.74 12.87
CA PHE A 76 -14.73 -0.33 12.67
C PHE A 76 -15.83 0.48 11.99
N PHE A 77 -16.40 -0.04 10.92
CA PHE A 77 -17.55 0.58 10.27
C PHE A 77 -18.78 0.65 11.18
N LEU A 78 -19.15 -0.45 11.83
CA LEU A 78 -20.31 -0.49 12.74
C LEU A 78 -20.14 0.44 13.95
N PHE A 79 -18.93 0.55 14.49
CA PHE A 79 -18.60 1.46 15.58
C PHE A 79 -18.60 2.92 15.12
N ALA A 80 -18.12 3.21 13.90
CA ALA A 80 -18.22 4.55 13.31
C ALA A 80 -19.68 4.99 13.16
N LEU A 81 -20.56 4.07 12.73
CA LEU A 81 -22.00 4.34 12.67
C LEU A 81 -22.59 4.64 14.06
N ARG A 82 -22.18 3.93 15.11
CA ARG A 82 -22.74 4.17 16.45
C ARG A 82 -22.19 5.43 17.15
N ALA A 83 -20.92 5.77 16.96
CA ALA A 83 -20.30 6.90 17.67
C ALA A 83 -20.47 8.27 17.00
N PHE A 84 -20.61 8.32 15.68
CA PHE A 84 -20.58 9.59 14.94
C PHE A 84 -21.92 9.86 14.25
N PRO A 85 -22.37 11.13 14.20
CA PRO A 85 -23.64 11.49 13.56
C PRO A 85 -23.57 11.30 12.04
N LYS A 86 -24.73 11.17 11.40
CA LYS A 86 -24.84 11.16 9.93
C LYS A 86 -24.17 12.42 9.35
N GLY A 87 -23.41 12.26 8.27
CA GLY A 87 -22.64 13.33 7.64
C GLY A 87 -21.24 13.57 8.23
N HIS A 88 -20.90 12.95 9.37
CA HIS A 88 -19.55 13.06 9.92
C HIS A 88 -18.51 12.36 9.02
N PRO A 89 -17.34 12.96 8.73
CA PRO A 89 -16.35 12.40 7.80
C PRO A 89 -15.84 11.02 8.22
N VAL A 90 -15.80 10.73 9.54
CA VAL A 90 -15.46 9.39 10.06
C VAL A 90 -16.37 8.30 9.50
N ARG A 91 -17.69 8.54 9.36
CA ARG A 91 -18.60 7.53 8.79
C ARG A 91 -18.31 7.29 7.31
N PHE A 92 -18.00 8.36 6.56
CA PHE A 92 -17.64 8.25 5.15
C PHE A 92 -16.34 7.47 4.96
N GLY A 93 -15.30 7.82 5.71
CA GLY A 93 -14.01 7.11 5.65
C GLY A 93 -14.10 5.66 6.12
N ALA A 94 -14.90 5.35 7.14
CA ALA A 94 -15.16 3.98 7.57
C ALA A 94 -15.91 3.17 6.51
N GLY A 95 -16.87 3.79 5.80
CA GLY A 95 -17.55 3.18 4.66
C GLY A 95 -16.60 2.89 3.50
N LEU A 96 -15.71 3.83 3.15
CA LEU A 96 -14.66 3.60 2.16
C LEU A 96 -13.69 2.50 2.59
N SER A 97 -13.33 2.45 3.88
CA SER A 97 -12.45 1.40 4.42
C SER A 97 -13.08 0.02 4.24
N LEU A 98 -14.39 -0.12 4.52
CA LEU A 98 -15.11 -1.37 4.30
C LEU A 98 -15.20 -1.72 2.81
N LEU A 99 -15.50 -0.74 1.95
CA LEU A 99 -15.51 -0.94 0.50
C LEU A 99 -14.16 -1.50 0.01
N PHE A 100 -13.05 -0.82 0.36
CA PHE A 100 -11.73 -1.24 -0.07
C PHE A 100 -11.28 -2.56 0.56
N MET A 101 -11.73 -2.89 1.78
CA MET A 101 -11.49 -4.20 2.38
C MET A 101 -12.20 -5.34 1.62
N VAL A 102 -13.46 -5.11 1.20
CA VAL A 102 -14.21 -6.06 0.38
C VAL A 102 -13.51 -6.25 -0.97
N THR A 103 -13.16 -5.16 -1.67
CA THR A 103 -12.47 -5.26 -2.96
C THR A 103 -11.07 -5.86 -2.83
N GLU A 104 -10.33 -5.58 -1.74
CA GLU A 104 -9.03 -6.21 -1.46
C GLU A 104 -9.17 -7.72 -1.37
N SER A 105 -10.15 -8.19 -0.60
CA SER A 105 -10.43 -9.61 -0.41
C SER A 105 -10.80 -10.30 -1.72
N LEU A 106 -11.60 -9.64 -2.57
CA LEU A 106 -12.02 -10.17 -3.87
C LEU A 106 -10.87 -10.21 -4.88
N VAL A 107 -10.04 -9.16 -4.94
CA VAL A 107 -8.86 -9.11 -5.81
C VAL A 107 -7.85 -10.17 -5.36
N GLY A 108 -7.60 -10.32 -4.05
CA GLY A 108 -6.76 -11.38 -3.50
C GLY A 108 -7.29 -12.79 -3.82
N ALA A 109 -8.60 -13.02 -3.67
CA ALA A 109 -9.24 -14.28 -4.05
C ALA A 109 -9.08 -14.58 -5.54
N SER A 110 -9.19 -13.56 -6.40
CA SER A 110 -9.02 -13.71 -7.85
C SER A 110 -7.62 -14.21 -8.23
N LEU A 111 -6.56 -13.73 -7.55
CA LEU A 111 -5.20 -14.22 -7.80
C LEU A 111 -5.09 -15.73 -7.60
N VAL A 112 -5.71 -16.25 -6.54
CA VAL A 112 -5.71 -17.68 -6.20
C VAL A 112 -6.59 -18.46 -7.18
N LEU A 113 -7.85 -18.05 -7.37
CA LEU A 113 -8.84 -18.79 -8.17
C LEU A 113 -8.45 -18.89 -9.65
N PHE A 114 -7.76 -17.87 -10.18
CA PHE A 114 -7.27 -17.88 -11.57
C PHE A 114 -5.83 -18.43 -11.71
N GLY A 115 -5.20 -18.90 -10.63
CA GLY A 115 -3.85 -19.46 -10.67
C GLY A 115 -2.78 -18.43 -11.04
N TRP A 116 -3.00 -17.15 -10.72
CA TRP A 116 -2.06 -16.05 -10.93
C TRP A 116 -1.09 -15.90 -9.74
N THR A 117 -0.57 -17.02 -9.25
CA THR A 117 0.34 -17.09 -8.10
C THR A 117 1.58 -17.92 -8.44
N ALA A 118 2.46 -18.15 -7.44
CA ALA A 118 3.71 -18.91 -7.59
C ALA A 118 4.55 -18.47 -8.81
N GLN A 119 4.68 -19.34 -9.83
CA GLN A 119 5.54 -19.14 -11.01
C GLN A 119 4.82 -18.54 -12.23
N ASN A 120 3.54 -18.16 -12.11
CA ASN A 120 2.80 -17.60 -13.24
C ASN A 120 3.40 -16.24 -13.68
N ALA A 121 3.95 -16.14 -14.88
CA ALA A 121 4.57 -14.90 -15.38
C ALA A 121 3.65 -14.03 -16.26
N SER A 122 2.35 -14.32 -16.29
CA SER A 122 1.42 -13.69 -17.22
C SER A 122 1.24 -12.19 -16.97
N ALA A 123 0.89 -11.46 -18.03
CA ALA A 123 0.50 -10.06 -17.93
C ALA A 123 -0.74 -9.86 -17.02
N ALA A 124 -1.67 -10.82 -17.02
CA ALA A 124 -2.85 -10.78 -16.16
C ALA A 124 -2.46 -10.75 -14.67
N ARG A 125 -1.53 -11.62 -14.24
CA ARG A 125 -0.99 -11.57 -12.87
C ARG A 125 -0.37 -10.22 -12.55
N ALA A 126 0.46 -9.70 -13.45
CA ALA A 126 1.14 -8.42 -13.23
C ALA A 126 0.13 -7.27 -13.04
N VAL A 127 -0.92 -7.22 -13.87
CA VAL A 127 -2.00 -6.23 -13.77
C VAL A 127 -2.77 -6.39 -12.46
N VAL A 128 -3.20 -7.60 -12.11
CA VAL A 128 -3.97 -7.83 -10.89
C VAL A 128 -3.13 -7.55 -9.64
N GLN A 129 -1.84 -7.82 -9.66
CA GLN A 129 -0.92 -7.46 -8.58
C GLN A 129 -0.79 -5.93 -8.42
N MET A 130 -0.75 -5.17 -9.51
CA MET A 130 -0.80 -3.70 -9.46
C MET A 130 -2.12 -3.20 -8.87
N VAL A 131 -3.25 -3.76 -9.33
CA VAL A 131 -4.60 -3.41 -8.84
C VAL A 131 -4.72 -3.73 -7.35
N HIS A 132 -4.22 -4.89 -6.92
CA HIS A 132 -4.22 -5.30 -5.53
C HIS A 132 -3.46 -4.27 -4.66
N LEU A 133 -2.22 -3.93 -5.01
CA LEU A 133 -1.46 -2.95 -4.23
C LEU A 133 -2.10 -1.54 -4.25
N ALA A 134 -2.67 -1.13 -5.39
CA ALA A 134 -3.38 0.14 -5.48
C ALA A 134 -4.60 0.16 -4.54
N ASN A 135 -5.36 -0.94 -4.48
CA ASN A 135 -6.47 -1.10 -3.56
C ASN A 135 -6.00 -1.10 -2.10
N THR A 136 -4.87 -1.75 -1.77
CA THR A 136 -4.24 -1.65 -0.44
C THR A 136 -3.93 -0.20 -0.09
N TYR A 137 -3.34 0.59 -1.00
CA TYR A 137 -3.04 2.01 -0.76
C TYR A 137 -4.30 2.81 -0.45
N PHE A 138 -5.39 2.59 -1.19
CA PHE A 138 -6.66 3.26 -0.91
C PHE A 138 -7.29 2.82 0.42
N LEU A 139 -7.21 1.53 0.77
CA LEU A 139 -7.64 1.00 2.06
C LEU A 139 -6.88 1.69 3.21
N LEU A 140 -5.55 1.71 3.14
CA LEU A 140 -4.70 2.33 4.16
C LEU A 140 -4.94 3.85 4.26
N ALA A 141 -5.15 4.54 3.13
CA ALA A 141 -5.51 5.95 3.11
C ALA A 141 -6.86 6.21 3.78
N ALA A 142 -7.88 5.39 3.49
CA ALA A 142 -9.20 5.51 4.10
C ALA A 142 -9.16 5.27 5.61
N LEU A 143 -8.43 4.24 6.06
CA LEU A 143 -8.23 3.94 7.47
C LEU A 143 -7.49 5.09 8.19
N ALA A 144 -6.42 5.60 7.60
CA ALA A 144 -5.62 6.69 8.18
C ALA A 144 -6.39 8.01 8.25
N LEU A 145 -7.12 8.38 7.20
CA LEU A 145 -7.97 9.58 7.23
C LEU A 145 -9.08 9.46 8.27
N THR A 146 -9.68 8.28 8.39
CA THR A 146 -10.72 8.03 9.40
C THR A 146 -10.14 8.11 10.81
N ALA A 147 -8.96 7.55 11.05
CA ALA A 147 -8.24 7.67 12.31
C ALA A 147 -7.86 9.13 12.62
N TRP A 148 -7.43 9.89 11.60
CA TRP A 148 -7.12 11.31 11.71
C TRP A 148 -8.34 12.13 12.14
N TRP A 149 -9.48 11.99 11.46
CA TRP A 149 -10.72 12.69 11.82
C TRP A 149 -11.25 12.28 13.19
N ALA A 150 -11.17 10.99 13.53
CA ALA A 150 -11.53 10.51 14.87
C ALA A 150 -10.65 11.13 15.97
N SER A 151 -9.39 11.47 15.64
CA SER A 151 -8.43 12.09 16.56
C SER A 151 -8.57 13.61 16.65
N GLY A 152 -9.60 14.20 16.04
CA GLY A 152 -9.84 15.65 16.04
C GLY A 152 -9.27 16.39 14.82
N GLY A 153 -8.78 15.66 13.82
CA GLY A 153 -8.38 16.23 12.54
C GLY A 153 -9.56 16.88 11.81
N ALA A 154 -9.32 18.04 11.19
CA ALA A 154 -10.37 18.77 10.50
C ALA A 154 -10.83 18.06 9.20
N PRO A 155 -12.10 18.24 8.78
CA PRO A 155 -12.61 17.68 7.53
C PRO A 155 -11.90 18.26 6.29
N LEU A 156 -11.86 17.49 5.21
CA LEU A 156 -11.29 17.93 3.94
C LEU A 156 -12.26 18.85 3.18
N ARG A 157 -11.73 19.90 2.57
CA ARG A 157 -12.44 20.72 1.59
C ARG A 157 -11.81 20.51 0.21
N LEU A 158 -12.46 19.72 -0.65
CA LEU A 158 -11.90 19.38 -1.97
C LEU A 158 -12.09 20.47 -3.03
N ARG A 159 -13.08 21.36 -2.86
CA ARG A 159 -13.39 22.41 -3.84
C ARG A 159 -12.65 23.71 -3.56
N GLY A 160 -12.22 24.37 -4.63
CA GLY A 160 -11.58 25.68 -4.58
C GLY A 160 -10.16 25.62 -4.00
N GLN A 161 -9.36 24.63 -4.37
CA GLN A 161 -8.00 24.44 -3.83
C GLN A 161 -6.88 24.98 -4.73
N GLY A 162 -7.23 25.45 -5.94
CA GLY A 162 -6.27 26.02 -6.90
C GLY A 162 -5.09 25.09 -7.20
N ALA A 163 -3.91 25.68 -7.37
CA ALA A 163 -2.67 24.95 -7.65
C ALA A 163 -2.28 23.95 -6.55
N VAL A 164 -2.61 24.22 -5.27
CA VAL A 164 -2.34 23.31 -4.15
C VAL A 164 -3.10 22.00 -4.33
N GLY A 165 -4.39 22.08 -4.68
CA GLY A 165 -5.21 20.88 -4.94
C GLY A 165 -4.68 20.07 -6.12
N ALA A 166 -4.31 20.74 -7.21
CA ALA A 166 -3.73 20.09 -8.38
C ALA A 166 -2.39 19.40 -8.07
N ALA A 167 -1.51 20.06 -7.31
CA ALA A 167 -0.23 19.48 -6.91
C ALA A 167 -0.40 18.25 -6.00
N LEU A 168 -1.32 18.31 -5.03
CA LEU A 168 -1.60 17.17 -4.16
C LEU A 168 -2.23 16.00 -4.94
N LEU A 169 -3.13 16.27 -5.88
CA LEU A 169 -3.72 15.24 -6.73
C LEU A 169 -2.68 14.57 -7.64
N LEU A 170 -1.82 15.37 -8.28
CA LEU A 170 -0.74 14.84 -9.10
C LEU A 170 0.23 14.00 -8.26
N GLY A 171 0.57 14.44 -7.04
CA GLY A 171 1.41 13.66 -6.12
C GLY A 171 0.76 12.35 -5.69
N LEU A 172 -0.55 12.35 -5.43
CA LEU A 172 -1.31 11.14 -5.12
C LEU A 172 -1.24 10.13 -6.27
N ILE A 173 -1.51 10.58 -7.49
CA ILE A 173 -1.47 9.73 -8.70
C ILE A 173 -0.04 9.23 -8.94
N ALA A 174 0.97 10.09 -8.79
CA ALA A 174 2.37 9.76 -8.99
C ALA A 174 2.87 8.71 -7.97
N LEU A 175 2.51 8.84 -6.69
CA LEU A 175 2.86 7.85 -5.66
C LEU A 175 2.12 6.54 -5.85
N LEU A 176 0.85 6.58 -6.28
CA LEU A 176 0.09 5.37 -6.61
C LEU A 176 0.75 4.60 -7.76
N PHE A 177 1.09 5.31 -8.83
CA PHE A 177 1.81 4.74 -9.97
C PHE A 177 3.19 4.20 -9.59
N LEU A 178 3.93 4.93 -8.76
CA LEU A 178 5.20 4.46 -8.20
C LEU A 178 5.02 3.15 -7.43
N GLY A 179 4.03 3.06 -6.55
CA GLY A 179 3.69 1.82 -5.83
C GLY A 179 3.39 0.67 -6.78
N MET A 180 2.52 0.88 -7.77
CA MET A 180 2.18 -0.11 -8.81
C MET A 180 3.43 -0.60 -9.56
N SER A 181 4.33 0.31 -9.96
CA SER A 181 5.59 -0.04 -10.61
C SER A 181 6.50 -0.89 -9.71
N GLY A 182 6.46 -0.65 -8.40
CA GLY A 182 7.17 -1.46 -7.40
C GLY A 182 6.60 -2.87 -7.27
N ALA A 183 5.28 -3.04 -7.36
CA ALA A 183 4.64 -4.37 -7.37
C ALA A 183 5.10 -5.22 -8.57
N VAL A 184 5.18 -4.61 -9.75
CA VAL A 184 5.68 -5.27 -10.98
C VAL A 184 7.16 -5.62 -10.85
N THR A 185 7.96 -4.71 -10.30
CA THR A 185 9.40 -4.92 -10.10
C THR A 185 9.65 -6.09 -9.13
N ALA A 186 8.93 -6.11 -8.00
CA ALA A 186 9.05 -7.20 -7.03
C ALA A 186 8.57 -8.56 -7.58
N LEU A 187 7.56 -8.56 -8.47
CA LEU A 187 7.16 -9.76 -9.19
C LEU A 187 8.25 -10.22 -10.17
N GLY A 188 8.89 -9.28 -10.88
CA GLY A 188 10.03 -9.57 -11.75
C GLY A 188 11.22 -10.16 -10.99
N ASP A 189 11.52 -9.65 -9.80
CA ASP A 189 12.59 -10.15 -8.94
C ASP A 189 12.34 -11.57 -8.43
N LEU A 190 11.08 -11.91 -8.14
CA LEU A 190 10.69 -13.28 -7.79
C LEU A 190 10.86 -14.26 -8.97
N LEU A 191 10.36 -13.89 -10.14
CA LEU A 191 10.25 -14.81 -11.29
C LEU A 191 11.53 -14.90 -12.12
N PHE A 192 12.33 -13.82 -12.15
CA PHE A 192 13.53 -13.71 -12.96
C PHE A 192 14.70 -13.18 -12.11
N PRO A 193 15.23 -14.00 -11.18
CA PRO A 193 16.36 -13.61 -10.34
C PRO A 193 17.61 -13.37 -11.18
N VAL A 194 18.50 -12.51 -10.67
CA VAL A 194 19.74 -12.07 -11.33
C VAL A 194 20.91 -12.19 -10.36
N ARG A 195 22.12 -12.41 -10.88
CA ARG A 195 23.32 -12.61 -10.05
C ARG A 195 23.91 -11.29 -9.58
N ASN A 196 23.79 -10.24 -10.38
CA ASN A 196 24.29 -8.90 -10.09
C ASN A 196 23.51 -7.82 -10.86
N THR A 197 23.76 -6.56 -10.52
CA THR A 197 23.07 -5.40 -11.12
C THR A 197 23.42 -5.18 -12.59
N LEU A 198 24.62 -5.57 -13.03
CA LEU A 198 25.03 -5.44 -14.43
C LEU A 198 24.22 -6.38 -15.33
N GLU A 199 24.09 -7.64 -14.92
CA GLU A 199 23.22 -8.62 -15.59
C GLU A 199 21.76 -8.14 -15.63
N ALA A 200 21.28 -7.56 -14.52
CA ALA A 200 19.94 -7.00 -14.46
C ALA A 200 19.74 -5.90 -15.52
N LEU A 201 20.70 -4.99 -15.65
CA LEU A 201 20.67 -3.91 -16.63
C LEU A 201 20.77 -4.43 -18.07
N GLU A 202 21.72 -5.33 -18.33
CA GLU A 202 21.92 -5.93 -19.64
C GLU A 202 20.64 -6.60 -20.14
N ARG A 203 20.05 -7.49 -19.33
CA ARG A 203 18.80 -8.18 -19.66
C ARG A 203 17.61 -7.25 -19.81
N SER A 204 17.55 -6.15 -19.04
CA SER A 204 16.48 -5.16 -19.20
C SER A 204 16.56 -4.42 -20.55
N LEU A 205 17.76 -4.33 -21.15
CA LEU A 205 17.99 -3.65 -22.43
C LEU A 205 17.98 -4.60 -23.64
N THR A 206 18.13 -5.90 -23.43
CA THR A 206 18.08 -6.90 -24.51
C THR A 206 16.70 -6.95 -25.19
N PRO A 207 16.61 -6.75 -26.52
CA PRO A 207 15.37 -6.94 -27.25
C PRO A 207 14.86 -8.39 -27.16
N GLY A 208 13.55 -8.57 -26.97
CA GLY A 208 12.93 -9.90 -26.88
C GLY A 208 12.92 -10.52 -25.48
N GLU A 209 13.58 -9.90 -24.49
CA GLU A 209 13.47 -10.32 -23.09
C GLU A 209 12.06 -10.13 -22.52
N HIS A 210 11.75 -10.90 -21.48
CA HIS A 210 10.41 -10.88 -20.88
C HIS A 210 10.07 -9.48 -20.35
N PHE A 211 8.83 -9.03 -20.55
CA PHE A 211 8.44 -7.65 -20.24
C PHE A 211 8.69 -7.27 -18.77
N LEU A 212 8.49 -8.20 -17.82
CA LEU A 212 8.79 -7.98 -16.40
C LEU A 212 10.27 -7.66 -16.13
N VAL A 213 11.18 -8.26 -16.89
CA VAL A 213 12.63 -7.99 -16.78
C VAL A 213 12.95 -6.61 -17.32
N ARG A 214 12.33 -6.22 -18.43
CA ARG A 214 12.54 -4.90 -19.05
C ARG A 214 12.00 -3.75 -18.20
N LEU A 215 10.89 -3.96 -17.49
CA LEU A 215 10.28 -2.95 -16.62
C LEU A 215 11.06 -2.69 -15.33
N ARG A 216 11.97 -3.59 -14.90
CA ARG A 216 12.74 -3.47 -13.66
C ARG A 216 13.51 -2.15 -13.54
N VAL A 217 14.11 -1.69 -14.64
CA VAL A 217 14.91 -0.45 -14.65
C VAL A 217 14.05 0.82 -14.52
N LEU A 218 12.76 0.74 -14.83
CA LEU A 218 11.88 1.91 -14.80
C LEU A 218 11.52 2.33 -13.38
N HIS A 219 11.36 1.38 -12.45
CA HIS A 219 10.94 1.69 -11.09
C HIS A 219 11.89 2.65 -10.36
N PRO A 220 13.23 2.45 -10.35
CA PRO A 220 14.16 3.43 -9.78
C PRO A 220 14.08 4.82 -10.42
N LEU A 221 13.88 4.90 -11.74
CA LEU A 221 13.75 6.19 -12.45
C LEU A 221 12.45 6.90 -12.03
N ILE A 222 11.34 6.17 -11.99
CA ILE A 222 10.06 6.68 -11.50
C ILE A 222 10.21 7.12 -10.03
N ALA A 223 10.90 6.35 -9.19
CA ALA A 223 11.12 6.66 -7.78
C ALA A 223 11.88 7.99 -7.60
N VAL A 224 12.96 8.22 -8.35
CA VAL A 224 13.70 9.49 -8.28
C VAL A 224 12.82 10.65 -8.75
N SER A 225 12.16 10.54 -9.90
CA SER A 225 11.32 11.60 -10.45
C SER A 225 10.14 11.94 -9.55
N VAL A 226 9.40 10.93 -9.08
CA VAL A 226 8.27 11.10 -8.17
C VAL A 226 8.75 11.65 -6.83
N GLY A 227 9.88 11.18 -6.31
CA GLY A 227 10.49 11.66 -5.08
C GLY A 227 10.80 13.14 -5.11
N LEU A 228 11.52 13.60 -6.14
CA LEU A 228 11.80 15.01 -6.35
C LEU A 228 10.52 15.84 -6.38
N TYR A 229 9.51 15.36 -7.12
CA TYR A 229 8.22 16.01 -7.22
C TYR A 229 7.50 16.09 -5.86
N VAL A 230 7.33 14.99 -5.14
CA VAL A 230 6.52 14.97 -3.90
C VAL A 230 7.20 15.70 -2.75
N VAL A 231 8.53 15.70 -2.70
CA VAL A 231 9.30 16.48 -1.71
C VAL A 231 9.15 17.98 -2.01
N PHE A 232 9.33 18.39 -3.27
CA PHE A 232 9.11 19.77 -3.69
C PHE A 232 7.67 20.22 -3.41
N ALA A 233 6.68 19.45 -3.88
CA ALA A 233 5.27 19.74 -3.68
C ALA A 233 4.93 19.79 -2.18
N GLY A 234 5.49 18.90 -1.36
CA GLY A 234 5.27 18.87 0.07
C GLY A 234 5.76 20.14 0.78
N TYR A 235 6.97 20.60 0.45
CA TYR A 235 7.49 21.87 0.98
C TYR A 235 6.73 23.09 0.46
N LEU A 236 6.37 23.10 -0.83
CA LEU A 236 5.56 24.17 -1.42
C LEU A 236 4.18 24.26 -0.73
N VAL A 237 3.53 23.12 -0.49
CA VAL A 237 2.26 23.05 0.23
C VAL A 237 2.42 23.52 1.67
N ALA A 238 3.48 23.11 2.37
CA ALA A 238 3.76 23.59 3.72
C ALA A 238 4.01 25.10 3.78
N HIS A 239 4.56 25.69 2.71
CA HIS A 239 4.74 27.13 2.58
C HIS A 239 3.42 27.88 2.27
N LEU A 240 2.62 27.37 1.33
CA LEU A 240 1.35 27.99 0.89
C LEU A 240 0.16 27.76 1.86
N ARG A 241 0.23 26.71 2.68
CA ARG A 241 -0.75 26.33 3.70
C ARG A 241 -0.04 26.09 5.04
N PRO A 242 0.52 27.15 5.66
CA PRO A 242 1.36 27.00 6.82
C PRO A 242 0.56 26.54 8.04
N SER A 243 0.98 25.42 8.62
CA SER A 243 0.50 24.91 9.90
C SER A 243 1.62 24.09 10.56
N SER A 244 1.48 23.80 11.85
CA SER A 244 2.43 22.90 12.55
C SER A 244 2.45 21.51 11.90
N HIS A 245 1.29 21.00 11.49
CA HIS A 245 1.14 19.70 10.85
C HIS A 245 1.74 19.66 9.44
N THR A 246 1.42 20.62 8.56
CA THR A 246 1.94 20.63 7.18
C THR A 246 3.46 20.72 7.15
N ARG A 247 4.08 21.55 8.00
CA ARG A 247 5.56 21.60 8.12
C ARG A 247 6.15 20.28 8.62
N ARG A 248 5.61 19.72 9.72
CA ARG A 248 6.11 18.45 10.29
C ARG A 248 5.99 17.30 9.29
N PHE A 249 4.84 17.16 8.63
CA PHE A 249 4.63 16.09 7.65
C PHE A 249 5.47 16.29 6.39
N ALA A 250 5.71 17.52 5.92
CA ALA A 250 6.60 17.78 4.79
C ALA A 250 8.06 17.38 5.09
N HIS A 251 8.59 17.75 6.27
CA HIS A 251 9.93 17.33 6.69
C HIS A 251 10.03 15.82 6.89
N ALA A 252 9.04 15.21 7.55
CA ALA A 252 9.00 13.77 7.76
C ALA A 252 8.92 13.02 6.42
N LEU A 253 8.11 13.51 5.46
CA LEU A 253 8.01 12.97 4.12
C LEU A 253 9.36 13.03 3.41
N ALA A 254 10.04 14.19 3.42
CA ALA A 254 11.34 14.36 2.78
C ALA A 254 12.41 13.42 3.35
N TYR A 255 12.51 13.36 4.68
CA TYR A 255 13.43 12.46 5.37
C TYR A 255 13.14 10.99 5.05
N LEU A 256 11.89 10.57 5.22
CA LEU A 256 11.48 9.18 5.02
C LEU A 256 11.61 8.75 3.55
N TYR A 257 11.35 9.64 2.61
CA TYR A 257 11.56 9.37 1.19
C TYR A 257 13.05 9.19 0.87
N GLY A 258 13.94 10.01 1.47
CA GLY A 258 15.38 9.83 1.37
C GLY A 258 15.83 8.45 1.89
N VAL A 259 15.34 8.05 3.07
CA VAL A 259 15.58 6.70 3.63
C VAL A 259 15.03 5.62 2.69
N GLN A 260 13.84 5.81 2.13
CA GLN A 260 13.22 4.86 1.21
C GLN A 260 14.05 4.65 -0.07
N LEU A 261 14.63 5.71 -0.64
CA LEU A 261 15.53 5.62 -1.78
C LEU A 261 16.81 4.84 -1.42
N LEU A 262 17.43 5.13 -0.27
CA LEU A 262 18.61 4.41 0.20
C LEU A 262 18.32 2.92 0.42
N VAL A 263 17.22 2.59 1.09
CA VAL A 263 16.77 1.21 1.29
C VAL A 263 16.47 0.54 -0.05
N GLY A 264 15.89 1.25 -1.02
CA GLY A 264 15.67 0.75 -2.38
C GLY A 264 16.97 0.41 -3.11
N LEU A 265 17.99 1.27 -3.00
CA LEU A 265 19.32 1.01 -3.56
C LEU A 265 19.98 -0.21 -2.92
N VAL A 266 19.91 -0.31 -1.58
CA VAL A 266 20.42 -1.49 -0.85
C VAL A 266 19.64 -2.74 -1.23
N ASN A 267 18.33 -2.65 -1.45
CA ASN A 267 17.50 -3.77 -1.89
C ASN A 267 17.96 -4.29 -3.26
N VAL A 268 18.26 -3.40 -4.21
CA VAL A 268 18.82 -3.77 -5.52
C VAL A 268 20.22 -4.38 -5.37
N TRP A 269 21.09 -3.78 -4.56
CA TRP A 269 22.45 -4.28 -4.33
C TRP A 269 22.48 -5.69 -3.72
N LEU A 270 21.57 -5.95 -2.78
CA LEU A 270 21.40 -7.26 -2.14
C LEU A 270 20.59 -8.27 -2.99
N LYS A 271 20.10 -7.87 -4.17
CA LYS A 271 19.32 -8.72 -5.09
C LYS A 271 17.93 -9.09 -4.53
N ALA A 272 17.30 -8.11 -3.91
CA ALA A 272 15.94 -8.16 -3.37
C ALA A 272 15.67 -9.34 -2.40
N PRO A 273 16.48 -9.53 -1.34
CA PRO A 273 16.16 -10.57 -0.35
C PRO A 273 14.84 -10.23 0.34
N VAL A 274 14.09 -11.25 0.75
CA VAL A 274 12.70 -11.10 1.24
C VAL A 274 12.57 -10.02 2.31
N TRP A 275 13.44 -10.02 3.33
CA TRP A 275 13.38 -9.04 4.42
C TRP A 275 13.57 -7.58 3.97
N MET A 276 14.41 -7.34 2.94
CA MET A 276 14.57 -6.00 2.36
C MET A 276 13.34 -5.59 1.57
N GLN A 277 12.70 -6.52 0.84
CA GLN A 277 11.44 -6.22 0.15
C GLN A 277 10.35 -5.81 1.14
N ILE A 278 10.25 -6.49 2.30
CA ILE A 278 9.30 -6.15 3.36
C ILE A 278 9.62 -4.79 3.98
N LEU A 279 10.89 -4.52 4.30
CA LEU A 279 11.31 -3.22 4.85
C LEU A 279 11.02 -2.08 3.86
N HIS A 280 11.37 -2.26 2.59
CA HIS A 280 11.13 -1.28 1.54
C HIS A 280 9.64 -1.03 1.33
N LEU A 281 8.79 -2.06 1.41
CA LEU A 281 7.34 -1.90 1.31
C LEU A 281 6.74 -1.20 2.54
N LEU A 282 7.21 -1.51 3.74
CA LEU A 282 6.78 -0.84 4.98
C LEU A 282 7.07 0.67 4.91
N LEU A 283 8.27 1.04 4.49
CA LEU A 283 8.66 2.43 4.29
C LEU A 283 7.84 3.10 3.16
N ALA A 284 7.52 2.38 2.08
CA ALA A 284 6.60 2.87 1.05
C ALA A 284 5.20 3.18 1.60
N TYR A 285 4.63 2.30 2.44
CA TYR A 285 3.36 2.57 3.12
C TYR A 285 3.45 3.79 4.02
N ALA A 286 4.54 3.95 4.76
CA ALA A 286 4.73 5.11 5.63
C ALA A 286 4.87 6.43 4.83
N VAL A 287 5.58 6.43 3.70
CA VAL A 287 5.65 7.57 2.76
C VAL A 287 4.25 7.91 2.22
N TRP A 288 3.50 6.90 1.77
CA TRP A 288 2.12 7.06 1.29
C TRP A 288 1.23 7.71 2.36
N LEU A 289 1.24 7.15 3.58
CA LEU A 289 0.44 7.65 4.70
C LEU A 289 0.83 9.08 5.12
N LEU A 290 2.13 9.41 5.14
CA LEU A 290 2.59 10.78 5.40
C LEU A 290 2.10 11.76 4.34
N PHE A 291 2.11 11.38 3.07
CA PHE A 291 1.57 12.22 2.00
C PHE A 291 0.05 12.42 2.13
N ILE A 292 -0.69 11.37 2.51
CA ILE A 292 -2.13 11.46 2.79
C ILE A 292 -2.41 12.41 3.97
N LEU A 293 -1.65 12.31 5.07
CA LEU A 293 -1.82 13.17 6.24
C LEU A 293 -1.39 14.62 5.98
N LEU A 294 -0.32 14.83 5.19
CA LEU A 294 0.08 16.15 4.69
C LEU A 294 -1.04 16.77 3.86
N SER A 295 -1.60 16.01 2.92
CA SER A 295 -2.74 16.44 2.09
C SER A 295 -3.94 16.79 2.97
N ALA A 296 -4.23 15.96 3.98
CA ALA A 296 -5.34 16.19 4.89
C ALA A 296 -5.19 17.48 5.71
N ALA A 297 -3.98 17.75 6.20
CA ALA A 297 -3.68 18.97 6.93
C ALA A 297 -3.72 20.23 6.04
N ALA A 298 -3.33 20.11 4.77
CA ALA A 298 -3.32 21.23 3.82
C ALA A 298 -4.71 21.58 3.28
N LEU A 299 -5.58 20.59 3.09
CA LEU A 299 -6.89 20.73 2.44
C LEU A 299 -8.02 21.16 3.39
N VAL A 300 -7.70 21.68 4.58
CA VAL A 300 -8.70 22.15 5.56
C VAL A 300 -9.34 23.48 5.13
N GLN A 301 -8.58 24.35 4.47
CA GLN A 301 -9.02 25.67 4.03
C GLN A 301 -8.99 25.78 2.50
N GLY A 302 -9.92 26.53 1.91
CA GLY A 302 -9.91 26.80 0.46
C GLY A 302 -8.76 27.75 0.06
N ALA A 303 -8.56 27.91 -1.25
CA ALA A 303 -7.75 28.99 -1.80
C ALA A 303 -8.36 30.34 -1.41
N ARG A 304 -7.50 31.20 -0.86
CA ARG A 304 -7.75 32.64 -0.77
C ARG A 304 -7.44 33.25 -2.11
#